data_AF-A0A2D5WBS3-F1
#
_entry.id   AF-A0A2D5WBS3-F1
#
_cell.length_a   1.000
_cell.length_b   1.000
_cell.length_c   1.000
_cell.angle_alpha   90.00
_cell.angle_beta   90.00
_cell.angle_gamma   90.00
#
_symmetry.space_group_name_H-M   'P 1'
#
loop_
_entity.id
_entity.type
_entity.pdbx_description
1 polymer ?
#
loop_
_entity_poly.entity_id
_entity_poly.type
_entity_poly.pdbx_seq_one_letter_code
_entity_poly.pdbx_strand_id
1 'polypeptide(L)'
;MPSAPLSDFQARQLLRRLRDANLRGGSVDIADGGTVALGGCLSLDGPVEQGVRYRLRLADGAERVLDLSWSRARLSIGLRLPRSTCAEHTLELPLDLDGEGRANSSLLAAQMNPEANDPGEIDRFLRHLVRGVFARAS
;
A
#
# COMPACT_ATOMS: atom_id res chain seq x y z
N MET A 1 -21.17 -13.26 5.80
CA MET A 1 -20.33 -14.14 4.96
C MET A 1 -19.02 -14.35 5.69
N PRO A 2 -18.51 -15.59 5.85
CA PRO A 2 -17.20 -15.82 6.43
C PRO A 2 -16.14 -15.23 5.50
N SER A 3 -15.33 -14.30 6.01
CA SER A 3 -14.15 -13.79 5.30
C SER A 3 -13.01 -14.78 5.50
N ALA A 4 -12.33 -15.14 4.41
CA ALA A 4 -11.18 -16.05 4.45
C ALA A 4 -9.88 -15.24 4.43
N PRO A 5 -8.85 -15.59 5.22
CA PRO A 5 -7.58 -14.87 5.17
C PRO A 5 -6.96 -14.97 3.77
N LEU A 6 -6.30 -13.90 3.32
CA LEU A 6 -5.57 -13.93 2.04
C LEU A 6 -4.49 -15.01 2.07
N SER A 7 -4.43 -15.82 1.01
CA SER A 7 -3.29 -16.70 0.78
C SER A 7 -2.04 -15.92 0.38
N ASP A 8 -0.85 -16.48 0.62
CA ASP A 8 0.41 -15.90 0.18
C ASP A 8 0.48 -15.68 -1.34
N PHE A 9 -0.16 -16.55 -2.12
CA PHE A 9 -0.25 -16.41 -3.56
C PHE A 9 -1.04 -15.16 -3.96
N GLN A 10 -2.22 -14.96 -3.37
CA GLN A 10 -3.07 -13.79 -3.63
C GLN A 10 -2.43 -12.50 -3.13
N ALA A 11 -1.77 -12.53 -1.98
CA ALA A 11 -1.03 -11.38 -1.48
C ALA A 11 0.11 -10.97 -2.42
N ARG A 12 0.85 -11.94 -2.98
CA ARG A 12 1.88 -11.65 -3.97
C ARG A 12 1.29 -11.10 -5.27
N GLN A 13 0.13 -11.60 -5.72
CA GLN A 13 -0.56 -11.02 -6.88
C GLN A 13 -0.96 -9.56 -6.61
N LEU A 14 -1.54 -9.28 -5.45
CA LEU A 14 -1.88 -7.91 -5.03
C LEU A 14 -0.65 -6.99 -5.05
N LEU A 15 0.48 -7.43 -4.48
CA LEU A 15 1.72 -6.66 -4.51
C LEU A 15 2.26 -6.45 -5.95
N ARG A 16 2.20 -7.46 -6.83
CA ARG A 16 2.56 -7.31 -8.26
C ARG A 16 1.70 -6.26 -8.91
N ARG A 17 0.39 -6.30 -8.70
CA ARG A 17 -0.56 -5.34 -9.28
C ARG A 17 -0.28 -3.92 -8.83
N LEU A 18 -0.01 -3.70 -7.54
CA LEU A 18 0.41 -2.38 -7.05
C LEU A 18 1.67 -1.94 -7.80
N ARG A 19 2.75 -2.73 -7.72
CA ARG A 19 4.02 -2.43 -8.40
C ARG A 19 3.82 -2.05 -9.87
N ASP A 20 3.11 -2.89 -10.62
CA ASP A 20 2.92 -2.78 -12.06
C ASP A 20 2.04 -1.57 -12.43
N ALA A 21 1.10 -1.17 -11.57
CA ALA A 21 0.31 0.04 -11.78
C ALA A 21 1.16 1.32 -11.76
N ASN A 22 2.33 1.29 -11.11
CA ASN A 22 3.34 2.37 -11.13
C ASN A 22 2.71 3.77 -11.03
N LEU A 23 1.79 3.95 -10.08
CA LEU A 23 0.96 5.15 -10.01
C LEU A 23 1.83 6.40 -9.83
N ARG A 24 1.66 7.36 -10.73
CA ARG A 24 2.40 8.63 -10.79
C ARG A 24 1.41 9.79 -10.81
N GLY A 25 1.66 10.81 -9.97
CA GLY A 25 0.96 12.09 -10.03
C GLY A 25 -0.36 12.17 -9.25
N GLY A 26 -0.75 11.14 -8.52
CA GLY A 26 -1.89 11.19 -7.59
C GLY A 26 -1.52 11.84 -6.26
N SER A 27 -2.19 12.93 -5.89
CA SER A 27 -2.11 13.53 -4.55
C SER A 27 -3.08 12.87 -3.59
N VAL A 28 -2.62 12.52 -2.40
CA VAL A 28 -3.38 11.86 -1.33
C VAL A 28 -3.43 12.80 -0.14
N ASP A 29 -4.63 13.22 0.24
CA ASP A 29 -4.83 13.95 1.48
C ASP A 29 -4.61 13.00 2.66
N ILE A 30 -3.76 13.41 3.59
CA ILE A 30 -3.43 12.70 4.83
C ILE A 30 -4.00 13.48 6.03
N ALA A 31 -3.86 12.93 7.24
CA ALA A 31 -4.30 13.61 8.47
C ALA A 31 -3.64 14.99 8.62
N ASP A 32 -4.24 15.83 9.47
CA ASP A 32 -3.75 17.19 9.80
C ASP A 32 -3.68 18.16 8.61
N GLY A 33 -4.46 17.89 7.56
CA GLY A 33 -4.55 18.75 6.37
C GLY A 33 -3.35 18.67 5.43
N GLY A 34 -2.47 17.68 5.62
CA GLY A 34 -1.33 17.44 4.74
C GLY A 34 -1.73 16.78 3.42
N THR A 35 -0.87 16.93 2.40
CA THR A 35 -1.01 16.23 1.12
C THR A 35 0.29 15.53 0.76
N VAL A 36 0.18 14.31 0.22
CA VAL A 36 1.29 13.51 -0.26
C VAL A 36 1.09 13.14 -1.72
N ALA A 37 2.05 13.47 -2.58
CA ALA A 37 2.06 13.06 -3.97
C ALA A 37 2.76 11.69 -4.14
N LEU A 38 2.14 10.81 -4.93
CA LEU A 38 2.72 9.55 -5.39
C LEU A 38 3.72 9.81 -6.53
N GLY A 39 4.99 9.54 -6.28
CA GLY A 39 6.12 9.75 -7.20
C GLY A 39 6.48 8.53 -8.06
N GLY A 40 5.65 7.49 -8.07
CA GLY A 40 5.91 6.24 -8.81
C GLY A 40 6.53 5.13 -7.97
N CYS A 41 6.51 3.92 -8.53
CA CYS A 41 7.10 2.74 -7.91
C CYS A 41 8.63 2.71 -8.14
N LEU A 42 9.38 2.44 -7.07
CA LEU A 42 10.83 2.30 -7.06
C LEU A 42 11.29 0.84 -7.26
N SER A 43 10.38 -0.13 -7.23
CA SER A 43 10.69 -1.57 -7.26
C SER A 43 10.14 -2.27 -8.49
N LEU A 44 10.04 -1.57 -9.64
CA LEU A 44 9.47 -2.10 -10.87
C LEU A 44 10.14 -3.40 -11.34
N ASP A 45 11.47 -3.46 -11.28
CA ASP A 45 12.26 -4.60 -11.74
C ASP A 45 12.55 -5.63 -10.62
N GLY A 46 12.10 -5.37 -9.40
CA GLY A 46 12.37 -6.18 -8.22
C GLY A 46 11.35 -7.30 -8.01
N PRO A 47 11.74 -8.43 -7.40
CA PRO A 47 10.79 -9.47 -6.98
C PRO A 47 9.86 -8.91 -5.88
N VAL A 48 8.56 -9.15 -6.01
CA VAL A 48 7.56 -8.65 -5.05
C VAL A 48 7.66 -9.28 -3.67
N GLU A 49 8.33 -10.42 -3.58
CA GLU A 49 8.67 -11.11 -2.34
C GLU A 49 9.57 -10.26 -1.44
N GLN A 50 10.32 -9.30 -2.01
CA GLN A 50 11.11 -8.32 -1.27
C GLN A 50 10.31 -7.05 -0.91
N GLY A 51 9.04 -7.01 -1.28
CA GLY A 51 8.16 -5.87 -1.10
C GLY A 51 8.17 -4.88 -2.27
N VAL A 52 7.20 -3.97 -2.22
CA VAL A 52 6.96 -2.94 -3.23
C VAL A 52 7.21 -1.58 -2.60
N ARG A 53 8.00 -0.75 -3.28
CA ARG A 53 8.40 0.55 -2.74
C ARG A 53 7.86 1.68 -3.60
N TYR A 54 7.29 2.71 -3.01
CA TYR A 54 6.85 3.92 -3.70
C TYR A 54 7.57 5.14 -3.18
N ARG A 55 7.92 6.04 -4.10
CA ARG A 55 8.35 7.38 -3.73
C ARG A 55 7.12 8.20 -3.36
N LEU A 56 7.20 8.89 -2.24
CA LEU A 56 6.22 9.84 -1.76
C LEU A 56 6.86 11.21 -1.63
N ARG A 57 6.11 12.27 -1.95
CA ARG A 57 6.54 13.65 -1.76
C ARG A 57 5.48 14.41 -0.98
N LEU A 58 5.85 14.92 0.19
CA LEU A 58 4.98 15.76 1.00
C LEU A 58 4.90 17.17 0.42
N ALA A 59 3.86 17.92 0.83
CA ALA A 59 3.64 19.29 0.39
C ALA A 59 4.78 20.26 0.77
N ASP A 60 5.47 20.01 1.88
CA ASP A 60 6.66 20.75 2.33
C ASP A 60 7.92 20.45 1.49
N GLY A 61 7.81 19.55 0.52
CA GLY A 61 8.91 19.10 -0.33
C GLY A 61 9.72 17.94 0.24
N ALA A 62 9.41 17.47 1.46
CA ALA A 62 10.07 16.32 2.03
C ALA A 62 9.73 15.05 1.25
N GLU A 63 10.74 14.19 1.05
CA GLU A 63 10.53 12.89 0.43
C GLU A 63 10.40 11.80 1.50
N ARG A 64 9.56 10.82 1.20
CA ARG A 64 9.43 9.57 1.95
C ARG A 64 9.35 8.40 0.99
N VAL A 65 9.58 7.21 1.52
CA VAL A 65 9.38 5.95 0.82
C VAL A 65 8.33 5.16 1.57
N LEU A 66 7.30 4.73 0.83
CA LEU A 66 6.33 3.75 1.30
C LEU A 66 6.87 2.37 0.95
N ASP A 67 7.06 1.50 1.93
CA ASP A 67 7.38 0.08 1.71
C ASP A 67 6.14 -0.76 2.00
N LEU A 68 5.78 -1.64 1.08
CA LEU A 68 4.67 -2.58 1.21
C LEU A 68 5.26 -3.99 1.17
N SER A 69 4.99 -4.81 2.18
CA SER A 69 5.46 -6.19 2.21
C SER A 69 4.41 -7.11 2.81
N TRP A 70 4.42 -8.38 2.40
CA TRP A 70 3.54 -9.39 2.95
C TRP A 70 4.35 -10.38 3.79
N SER A 71 3.96 -10.57 5.04
CA SER A 71 4.55 -11.59 5.90
C SER A 71 3.55 -12.06 6.95
N ARG A 72 3.65 -13.32 7.37
CA ARG A 72 2.81 -13.89 8.45
C ARG A 72 1.30 -13.63 8.25
N ALA A 73 0.84 -13.77 7.01
CA ALA A 73 -0.54 -13.49 6.60
C ALA A 73 -1.03 -12.04 6.86
N ARG A 74 -0.12 -11.07 6.87
CA ARG A 74 -0.42 -9.65 7.10
C ARG A 74 0.29 -8.78 6.08
N LEU A 75 -0.37 -7.69 5.71
CA LEU A 75 0.23 -6.61 4.95
C LEU A 75 0.92 -5.66 5.92
N SER A 76 2.23 -5.50 5.74
CA SER A 76 3.05 -4.52 6.45
C SER A 76 3.29 -3.32 5.55
N ILE A 77 2.99 -2.14 6.08
CA ILE A 77 3.04 -0.84 5.40
C ILE A 77 3.99 0.03 6.20
N GLY A 78 5.20 0.21 5.69
CA GLY A 78 6.24 1.02 6.29
C GLY A 78 6.31 2.40 5.64
N LEU A 79 6.52 3.44 6.44
CA LEU A 79 6.95 4.76 5.97
C LEU A 79 8.39 4.99 6.43
N ARG A 80 9.28 5.34 5.51
CA ARG A 80 10.69 5.61 5.84
C ARG A 80 11.27 6.79 5.08
N LEU A 81 12.37 7.34 5.59
CA LEU A 81 13.19 8.28 4.85
C LEU A 81 13.90 7.60 3.66
N PRO A 82 14.11 8.29 2.52
CA PRO A 82 14.71 7.70 1.32
C PRO A 82 16.06 7.00 1.52
N ARG A 83 16.86 7.48 2.48
CA ARG A 83 18.19 6.94 2.83
C ARG A 83 18.20 6.09 4.11
N SER A 84 17.05 5.93 4.75
CA SER A 84 16.93 5.07 5.93
C SER A 84 16.67 3.63 5.50
N THR A 85 17.28 2.69 6.24
CA THR A 85 16.97 1.26 6.16
C THR A 85 15.84 0.87 7.12
N CYS A 86 15.53 1.71 8.10
CA CYS A 86 14.48 1.46 9.09
C CYS A 86 13.24 2.31 8.77
N ALA A 87 12.06 1.70 8.92
CA ALA A 87 10.78 2.40 8.85
C ALA A 87 10.59 3.27 10.10
N GLU A 88 10.21 4.52 9.89
CA GLU A 88 9.80 5.45 10.95
C GLU A 88 8.48 4.99 11.56
N HIS A 89 7.55 4.53 10.71
CA HIS A 89 6.25 4.03 11.11
C HIS A 89 5.92 2.76 10.34
N THR A 90 5.40 1.76 11.03
CA THR A 90 4.94 0.51 10.41
C THR A 90 3.50 0.24 10.84
N LEU A 91 2.63 0.07 9.87
CA LEU A 91 1.26 -0.39 10.04
C LEU A 91 1.17 -1.82 9.51
N GLU A 92 0.86 -2.75 10.41
CA GLU A 92 0.51 -4.12 10.03
C GLU A 92 -0.99 -4.32 10.11
N LEU A 93 -1.60 -4.85 9.05
CA LEU A 93 -3.01 -5.16 9.01
C LEU A 93 -3.27 -6.52 8.37
N PRO A 94 -4.24 -7.29 8.89
CA PRO A 94 -4.73 -8.49 8.20
C PRO A 94 -5.50 -8.08 6.94
N LEU A 95 -5.34 -8.85 5.88
CA LEU A 95 -6.19 -8.78 4.70
C LEU A 95 -6.99 -10.08 4.60
N ASP A 96 -8.30 -9.94 4.49
CA ASP A 96 -9.23 -11.04 4.25
C ASP A 96 -9.89 -10.87 2.88
N LEU A 97 -10.32 -11.98 2.28
CA LEU A 97 -11.17 -11.98 1.10
C LEU A 97 -12.62 -11.79 1.54
N ASP A 98 -13.30 -10.84 0.91
CA ASP A 98 -14.75 -10.73 0.99
C ASP A 98 -15.44 -11.84 0.17
N GLY A 99 -16.78 -11.85 0.20
CA GLY A 99 -17.58 -12.83 -0.55
C GLY A 99 -17.47 -12.71 -2.07
N GLU A 100 -16.85 -11.64 -2.58
CA GLU A 100 -16.59 -11.40 -4.00
C GLU A 100 -15.10 -11.64 -4.37
N GLY A 101 -14.29 -12.14 -3.43
CA GLY A 101 -12.87 -12.41 -3.64
C GLY A 101 -11.98 -11.17 -3.61
N ARG A 102 -12.46 -10.04 -3.09
CA ARG A 102 -11.65 -8.81 -2.93
C ARG A 102 -10.91 -8.83 -1.62
N ALA A 103 -9.64 -8.43 -1.66
CA ALA A 103 -8.86 -8.16 -0.47
C ALA A 103 -9.42 -6.94 0.26
N ASN A 104 -9.75 -7.13 1.53
CA ASN A 104 -10.36 -6.14 2.41
C ASN A 104 -9.70 -6.20 3.79
N SER A 105 -9.76 -5.11 4.54
CA SER A 105 -9.41 -5.08 5.96
C SER A 105 -10.39 -4.20 6.70
N SER A 106 -10.82 -4.57 7.91
CA SER A 106 -11.63 -3.69 8.75
C SER A 106 -10.92 -2.39 9.14
N LEU A 107 -9.58 -2.38 9.06
CA LEU A 107 -8.74 -1.21 9.33
C LEU A 107 -8.49 -0.34 8.09
N LEU A 108 -8.90 -0.80 6.91
CA LEU A 108 -8.68 -0.12 5.64
C LEU A 108 -10.02 0.12 4.96
N ALA A 109 -10.41 1.38 4.76
CA ALA A 109 -11.66 1.71 4.07
C ALA A 109 -11.59 1.50 2.53
N ALA A 110 -10.77 0.56 2.06
CA ALA A 110 -10.62 0.22 0.65
C ALA A 110 -10.49 -1.27 0.43
N GLN A 111 -10.91 -1.68 -0.76
CA GLN A 111 -10.91 -3.05 -1.23
C GLN A 111 -10.25 -3.11 -2.59
N MET A 112 -9.64 -4.25 -2.91
CA MET A 112 -9.03 -4.49 -4.20
C MET A 112 -9.14 -5.97 -4.55
N ASN A 113 -9.58 -6.29 -5.77
CA ASN A 113 -9.49 -7.65 -6.24
C ASN A 113 -8.04 -7.98 -6.68
N PRO A 114 -7.36 -8.98 -6.10
CA PRO A 114 -6.01 -9.36 -6.52
C PRO A 114 -5.96 -9.92 -7.96
N GLU A 115 -7.07 -10.45 -8.46
CA GLU A 115 -7.20 -11.04 -9.79
C GLU A 115 -7.68 -10.04 -10.85
N ALA A 116 -8.50 -9.06 -10.46
CA ALA A 116 -8.97 -8.02 -11.37
C ALA A 116 -7.87 -7.01 -11.71
N ASN A 117 -7.99 -6.40 -12.89
CA ASN A 117 -7.07 -5.38 -13.38
C ASN A 117 -7.81 -4.05 -13.58
N ASP A 118 -8.38 -3.52 -12.50
CA ASP A 118 -9.00 -2.19 -12.50
C ASP A 118 -8.01 -1.15 -11.91
N PRO A 119 -7.46 -0.26 -12.75
CA PRO A 119 -6.55 0.80 -12.28
C PRO A 119 -7.17 1.73 -11.23
N GLY A 120 -8.49 1.95 -11.27
CA GLY A 120 -9.19 2.80 -10.32
C GLY A 120 -9.30 2.18 -8.93
N GLU A 121 -9.50 0.86 -8.85
CA GLU A 121 -9.44 0.13 -7.57
C GLU A 121 -8.03 0.14 -6.99
N ILE A 122 -7.01 -0.10 -7.83
CA ILE A 122 -5.60 -0.10 -7.38
C ILE A 122 -5.21 1.27 -6.83
N ASP A 123 -5.57 2.36 -7.53
CA ASP A 123 -5.32 3.73 -7.08
C ASP A 123 -6.07 4.04 -5.78
N ARG A 124 -7.36 3.69 -5.69
CA ARG A 124 -8.14 3.87 -4.46
C ARG A 124 -7.53 3.10 -3.30
N PHE A 125 -7.12 1.85 -3.51
CA PHE A 125 -6.51 1.00 -2.49
C PHE A 125 -5.19 1.60 -2.00
N LEU A 126 -4.29 1.96 -2.91
CA LEU A 126 -3.00 2.56 -2.55
C LEU A 126 -3.18 3.87 -1.76
N ARG A 127 -4.13 4.73 -2.16
CA ARG A 127 -4.44 5.97 -1.43
C ARG A 127 -4.86 5.71 0.02
N HIS A 128 -5.64 4.66 0.25
CA HIS A 128 -6.06 4.31 1.60
C HIS A 128 -4.90 3.73 2.43
N LEU A 129 -3.98 2.97 1.83
CA LEU A 129 -2.77 2.51 2.51
C LEU A 129 -1.91 3.70 2.96
N VAL A 130 -1.70 4.68 2.07
CA VAL A 130 -0.97 5.92 2.37
C VAL A 130 -1.66 6.66 3.51
N ARG A 131 -2.97 6.89 3.42
CA ARG A 131 -3.73 7.53 4.51
C ARG A 131 -3.59 6.79 5.84
N GLY A 132 -3.70 5.46 5.83
CA GLY A 132 -3.62 4.64 7.02
C GLY A 132 -2.26 4.72 7.72
N VAL A 133 -1.16 4.68 6.97
CA VAL A 133 0.18 4.75 7.58
C VAL A 133 0.49 6.15 8.12
N PHE A 134 0.06 7.21 7.44
CA PHE A 134 0.24 8.58 7.93
C PHE A 134 -0.66 8.90 9.13
N ALA A 135 -1.89 8.38 9.19
CA ALA A 135 -2.77 8.55 10.34
C ALA A 135 -2.22 7.90 11.64
N ARG A 136 -1.27 6.96 11.52
CA ARG A 136 -0.53 6.40 12.67
C ARG A 136 0.80 7.10 12.95
N ALA A 137 1.26 7.96 12.03
CA ALA A 137 2.47 8.74 12.19
C ALA A 137 2.22 10.07 12.92
N SER A 138 0.97 10.57 12.86
CA SER A 138 0.48 11.74 13.59
C SER A 138 0.30 11.50 15.09
#